data_AF-A0A7Y2KVD5-F1
#
_entry.id   AF-A0A7Y2KVD5-F1
#
_cell.length_a   1.000
_cell.length_b   1.000
_cell.length_c   1.000
_cell.angle_alpha   90.00
_cell.angle_beta   90.00
_cell.angle_gamma   90.00
#
_symmetry.space_group_name_H-M   'P 1'
#
loop_
_entity.id
_entity.type
_entity.pdbx_description
1 polymer ?
#
loop_
_entity_poly.entity_id
_entity_poly.type
_entity_poly.pdbx_seq_one_letter_code
_entity_poly.pdbx_strand_id
1 'polypeptide(L)'
;LVSGLTTSQITEELALEVLLQGRHRKHVKQLQSRLAEAHEVVGRRLRSVGMEPYVEPYAGLFLWARHPQIEDSTALAMQARDEKILFAPGQLFMPDARVVPWIRFNVAHSMDDRIYRFLGEIRAG
;
A
#
# COMPACT_ATOMS: atom_id res chain seq x y z
N LEU A 1 2.36 16.87 29.23
CA LEU A 1 3.09 17.86 28.40
C LEU A 1 2.27 18.10 27.14
N VAL A 2 1.69 19.29 26.98
CA VAL A 2 1.02 19.67 25.73
C VAL A 2 2.12 20.12 24.77
N SER A 3 2.57 19.23 23.88
CA SER A 3 3.37 19.63 22.72
C SER A 3 2.45 19.80 21.52
N GLY A 4 2.52 20.92 20.82
CA GLY A 4 1.75 21.18 19.60
C GLY A 4 0.59 22.16 19.74
N LEU A 5 0.77 23.27 20.48
CA LEU A 5 -0.23 24.35 20.49
C LEU A 5 -0.38 25.01 19.11
N THR A 6 0.70 25.07 18.33
CA THR A 6 0.72 25.60 16.97
C THR A 6 1.61 24.74 16.08
N THR A 7 1.34 24.77 14.78
CA THR A 7 2.24 24.24 13.75
C THR A 7 3.35 25.25 13.42
N SER A 8 4.31 24.82 12.62
CA SER A 8 5.41 25.69 12.17
C SER A 8 4.87 26.74 11.21
N GLN A 9 5.00 28.02 11.58
CA GLN A 9 4.60 29.16 10.72
C GLN A 9 5.22 29.08 9.32
N ILE A 10 6.49 28.67 9.21
CA ILE A 10 7.17 28.51 7.91
C ILE A 10 6.47 27.45 7.05
N THR A 11 6.02 26.35 7.65
CA THR A 11 5.30 25.29 6.94
C THR A 11 3.92 25.78 6.49
N GLU A 12 3.24 26.58 7.33
CA GLU A 12 1.95 27.17 7.04
C GLU A 12 2.02 28.18 5.88
N GLU A 13 2.99 29.09 5.92
CA GLU A 13 3.22 30.10 4.85
C GLU A 13 3.55 29.42 3.52
N LEU A 14 4.44 28.43 3.54
CA LEU A 14 4.79 27.67 2.34
C LEU A 14 3.59 26.91 1.76
N ALA A 15 2.79 26.25 2.61
CA ALA A 15 1.59 25.56 2.17
C ALA A 15 0.57 26.53 1.54
N LEU A 16 0.39 27.70 2.15
CA LEU A 16 -0.47 28.76 1.61
C LEU A 16 0.02 29.22 0.24
N GLU A 17 1.32 29.49 0.09
CA GLU A 17 1.89 29.91 -1.19
C GLU A 17 1.67 28.87 -2.30
N VAL A 18 1.92 27.59 -2.00
CA VAL A 18 1.67 26.47 -2.93
C VAL A 18 0.20 26.41 -3.37
N LEU A 19 -0.73 26.66 -2.46
CA LEU A 19 -2.16 26.67 -2.74
C LEU A 19 -2.57 27.88 -3.60
N LEU A 20 -2.04 29.07 -3.30
CA LEU A 20 -2.34 30.31 -4.02
C LEU A 20 -1.84 30.30 -5.47
N GLN A 21 -0.73 29.61 -5.77
CA GLN A 21 -0.18 29.50 -7.12
C GLN A 21 -1.07 28.68 -8.09
N GLY A 22 -2.14 28.02 -7.60
CA GLY A 22 -3.12 27.27 -8.42
C GLY A 22 -2.60 25.96 -9.05
N ARG A 23 -1.28 25.77 -9.11
CA ARG A 23 -0.62 24.56 -9.64
C ARG A 23 -0.91 23.32 -8.80
N HIS A 24 -1.17 23.50 -7.50
CA HIS A 24 -1.50 22.40 -6.58
C HIS A 24 -2.68 21.55 -7.08
N ARG A 25 -3.76 22.17 -7.56
CA ARG A 25 -4.93 21.44 -8.08
C ARG A 25 -4.59 20.57 -9.29
N LYS A 26 -3.73 21.07 -10.20
CA LYS A 26 -3.24 20.30 -11.35
C LYS A 26 -2.35 19.14 -10.89
N HIS A 27 -1.46 19.40 -9.93
CA HIS A 27 -0.59 18.37 -9.35
C HIS A 27 -1.40 17.23 -8.71
N VAL A 28 -2.41 17.55 -7.90
CA VAL A 28 -3.28 16.54 -7.27
C VAL A 28 -4.01 15.70 -8.31
N LYS A 29 -4.56 16.31 -9.37
CA LYS A 29 -5.20 15.56 -10.47
C LYS A 29 -4.22 14.60 -11.17
N GLN A 30 -2.99 15.05 -11.42
CA GLN A 30 -1.95 14.21 -12.02
C GLN A 30 -1.56 13.06 -11.08
N LEU A 31 -1.44 13.33 -9.78
CA LEU A 31 -1.14 12.31 -8.77
C LEU A 31 -2.26 11.26 -8.70
N GLN A 32 -3.52 11.68 -8.69
CA GLN A 32 -4.67 10.77 -8.73
C GLN A 32 -4.65 9.87 -9.96
N SER A 33 -4.37 10.45 -11.15
CA SER A 33 -4.25 9.68 -12.39
C SER A 33 -3.14 8.62 -12.33
N ARG A 34 -1.96 9.01 -11.81
CA ARG A 34 -0.82 8.08 -11.65
C ARG A 34 -1.12 6.97 -10.64
N LEU A 35 -1.84 7.28 -9.56
CA LEU A 35 -2.27 6.28 -8.60
C LEU A 35 -3.30 5.32 -9.21
N ALA A 36 -4.26 5.81 -9.99
CA ALA A 36 -5.23 4.96 -10.68
C ALA A 36 -4.56 3.96 -11.63
N GLU A 37 -3.57 4.41 -12.41
CA GLU A 37 -2.74 3.54 -13.25
C GLU A 37 -1.96 2.52 -12.41
N ALA A 38 -1.38 2.96 -11.29
CA ALA A 38 -0.66 2.09 -10.38
C ALA A 38 -1.55 1.01 -9.76
N HIS A 39 -2.81 1.35 -9.43
CA HIS A 39 -3.83 0.39 -8.98
C HIS A 39 -4.07 -0.70 -10.01
N GLU A 40 -4.28 -0.31 -11.28
CA GLU A 40 -4.55 -1.26 -12.35
C GLU A 40 -3.37 -2.22 -12.56
N VAL A 41 -2.16 -1.68 -12.65
CA VAL A 41 -0.94 -2.47 -12.85
C VAL A 41 -0.71 -3.42 -11.67
N VAL A 42 -0.71 -2.90 -10.43
CA VAL A 42 -0.46 -3.72 -9.24
C VAL A 42 -1.56 -4.77 -9.06
N GLY A 43 -2.83 -4.41 -9.25
CA GLY A 43 -3.95 -5.36 -9.17
C GLY A 43 -3.81 -6.51 -10.18
N ARG A 44 -3.44 -6.20 -11.43
CA ARG A 44 -3.18 -7.21 -12.47
C ARG A 44 -2.00 -8.12 -12.11
N ARG A 45 -0.89 -7.55 -11.62
CA ARG A 45 0.30 -8.32 -11.25
C ARG A 45 0.04 -9.22 -10.03
N LEU A 46 -0.72 -8.74 -9.03
CA LEU A 46 -1.15 -9.54 -7.89
C LEU A 46 -1.97 -10.76 -8.35
N ARG A 47 -2.96 -10.57 -9.23
CA ARG A 47 -3.71 -11.68 -9.81
C ARG A 47 -2.84 -12.68 -10.57
N SER A 48 -1.84 -12.19 -11.30
CA SER A 48 -0.95 -13.05 -12.09
C SER A 48 -0.10 -14.01 -11.24
N VAL A 49 0.05 -13.71 -9.95
CA VAL A 49 0.78 -14.55 -8.97
C VAL A 49 -0.18 -15.24 -7.99
N GLY A 50 -1.46 -15.38 -8.33
CA GLY A 50 -2.44 -16.15 -7.54
C GLY A 50 -3.05 -15.40 -6.35
N MET A 51 -2.77 -14.11 -6.19
CA MET A 51 -3.41 -13.30 -5.14
C MET A 51 -4.82 -12.86 -5.56
N GLU A 52 -5.72 -12.78 -4.59
CA GLU A 52 -7.09 -12.31 -4.71
C GLU A 52 -7.23 -10.92 -4.09
N PRO A 53 -7.33 -9.84 -4.89
CA PRO A 53 -7.66 -8.53 -4.37
C PRO A 53 -9.06 -8.50 -3.73
N TYR A 54 -9.21 -7.83 -2.59
CA TYR A 54 -10.50 -7.65 -1.92
C TYR A 54 -11.45 -6.78 -2.76
N VAL A 55 -10.93 -5.66 -3.26
CA VAL A 55 -11.64 -4.70 -4.11
C VAL A 55 -10.62 -3.90 -4.93
N GLU A 56 -11.02 -3.42 -6.10
CA GLU A 56 -10.26 -2.46 -6.89
C GLU A 56 -10.88 -1.07 -6.79
N PRO A 57 -10.39 -0.20 -5.90
CA PRO A 57 -10.97 1.13 -5.71
C PRO A 57 -10.53 2.13 -6.79
N TYR A 58 -9.48 1.83 -7.57
CA TYR A 58 -8.85 2.72 -8.55
C TYR A 58 -8.45 4.10 -7.99
N ALA A 59 -8.31 4.19 -6.67
CA ALA A 59 -8.08 5.43 -5.94
C ALA A 59 -7.36 5.16 -4.63
N GLY A 60 -6.68 6.19 -4.12
CA GLY A 60 -5.90 6.11 -2.89
C GLY A 60 -4.59 5.34 -3.07
N LEU A 61 -3.95 4.99 -1.96
CA LEU A 61 -2.59 4.44 -1.96
C LEU A 61 -2.52 2.92 -1.88
N PHE A 62 -3.61 2.23 -1.54
CA PHE A 62 -3.53 0.85 -1.10
C PHE A 62 -4.47 -0.08 -1.84
N LEU A 63 -3.96 -1.27 -2.14
CA LEU A 63 -4.75 -2.46 -2.44
C LEU A 63 -4.64 -3.44 -1.26
N TRP A 64 -5.70 -4.20 -1.06
CA TRP A 64 -5.71 -5.32 -0.12
C TRP A 64 -5.89 -6.60 -0.91
N ALA A 65 -5.04 -7.59 -0.69
CA ALA A 65 -5.14 -8.88 -1.34
C ALA A 65 -4.74 -10.02 -0.39
N ARG A 66 -5.25 -11.21 -0.66
CA ARG A 66 -4.90 -12.44 0.06
C ARG A 66 -4.44 -13.51 -0.92
N HIS A 67 -3.68 -14.50 -0.45
CA HIS A 67 -3.51 -15.74 -1.20
C HIS A 67 -4.56 -16.75 -0.70
N PRO A 68 -5.31 -17.46 -1.57
CA PRO A 68 -6.40 -18.34 -1.12
C PRO A 68 -5.93 -19.49 -0.23
N GLN A 69 -4.65 -19.84 -0.29
CA GLN A 69 -4.05 -20.93 0.48
C GLN A 69 -3.26 -20.46 1.71
N ILE A 70 -3.22 -19.15 1.99
CA ILE A 70 -2.49 -18.58 3.14
C ILE A 70 -3.52 -17.98 4.09
N GLU A 71 -3.70 -18.62 5.25
CA GLU A 71 -4.56 -18.10 6.31
C GLU A 71 -3.85 -17.04 7.16
N ASP A 72 -2.54 -17.20 7.34
CA ASP A 72 -1.70 -16.32 8.15
C ASP A 72 -0.80 -15.43 7.30
N SER A 73 -1.23 -14.19 7.07
CA SER A 73 -0.42 -13.19 6.35
C SER A 73 0.84 -12.76 7.11
N THR A 74 0.88 -12.92 8.44
CA THR A 74 2.04 -12.56 9.27
C THR A 74 3.18 -13.55 9.04
N ALA A 75 2.87 -14.85 8.99
CA ALA A 75 3.87 -15.87 8.64
C ALA A 75 4.48 -15.63 7.25
N LEU A 76 3.65 -15.30 6.26
CA LEU A 76 4.15 -14.96 4.92
C LEU A 76 5.02 -13.69 4.93
N ALA A 77 4.63 -12.66 5.69
CA ALA A 77 5.42 -11.44 5.83
C ALA A 77 6.79 -11.70 6.49
N MET A 78 6.86 -12.65 7.43
CA MET A 78 8.13 -13.06 8.05
C MET A 78 9.05 -13.76 7.05
N GLN A 79 8.52 -14.66 6.21
CA GLN A 79 9.29 -15.31 5.14
C GLN A 79 9.83 -14.29 4.12
N ALA A 80 9.01 -13.32 3.74
CA ALA A 80 9.38 -12.27 2.79
C ALA A 80 10.55 -11.39 3.28
N ARG A 81 10.73 -11.30 4.61
CA ARG A 81 11.77 -10.46 5.22
C ARG A 81 13.17 -10.94 4.86
N ASP A 82 13.38 -12.25 4.73
CA ASP A 82 14.68 -12.83 4.35
C ASP A 82 15.06 -12.43 2.91
N GLU A 83 14.05 -12.24 2.06
CA GLU A 83 14.17 -11.69 0.69
C GLU A 83 14.21 -10.14 0.65
N LYS A 84 14.32 -9.49 1.81
CA LYS A 84 14.32 -8.03 1.97
C LYS A 84 13.05 -7.36 1.45
N ILE A 85 11.92 -8.05 1.53
CA ILE A 85 10.59 -7.54 1.19
C ILE A 85 9.82 -7.33 2.49
N LEU A 86 9.28 -6.12 2.68
CA LEU A 86 8.46 -5.79 3.84
C LEU A 86 6.99 -5.73 3.42
N PHE A 87 6.20 -6.68 3.92
CA PHE A 87 4.75 -6.64 3.81
C PHE A 87 4.12 -6.05 5.06
N ALA A 88 2.95 -5.42 4.87
CA ALA A 88 2.08 -4.99 5.97
C ALA A 88 0.96 -6.05 6.13
N PRO A 89 1.14 -7.06 7.01
CA PRO A 89 0.13 -8.08 7.24
C PRO A 89 -1.12 -7.49 7.89
N GLY A 90 -2.26 -8.09 7.60
CA GLY A 90 -3.57 -7.57 8.00
C GLY A 90 -3.77 -7.55 9.50
N GLN A 91 -3.06 -8.42 10.23
CA GLN A 91 -3.06 -8.47 11.69
C GLN A 91 -2.77 -7.10 12.33
N LEU A 92 -1.90 -6.29 11.71
CA LEU A 92 -1.56 -4.93 12.19
C LEU A 92 -2.75 -3.95 12.18
N PHE A 93 -3.83 -4.31 11.47
CA PHE A 93 -5.03 -3.49 11.29
C PHE A 93 -6.25 -4.09 11.98
N MET A 94 -6.06 -5.18 12.74
CA MET A 94 -7.10 -5.81 13.54
C MET A 94 -6.99 -5.34 14.99
N PRO A 95 -8.04 -4.78 15.61
CA PRO A 95 -7.99 -4.31 17.00
C PRO A 95 -7.61 -5.39 18.02
N ASP A 96 -7.96 -6.64 17.71
CA ASP A 96 -7.67 -7.83 18.51
C ASP A 96 -6.40 -8.58 18.07
N ALA A 97 -5.66 -8.04 17.09
CA ALA A 97 -4.48 -8.66 16.50
C ALA A 97 -4.70 -10.12 16.05
N ARG A 98 -5.94 -10.47 15.64
CA ARG A 98 -6.23 -11.81 15.14
C ARG A 98 -5.52 -12.09 13.81
N VAL A 99 -5.22 -13.36 13.59
CA VAL A 99 -4.65 -13.86 12.33
C VAL A 99 -5.67 -13.65 11.20
N VAL A 100 -5.20 -13.07 10.09
CA VAL A 100 -6.00 -12.82 8.89
C VAL A 100 -5.15 -13.03 7.64
N PRO A 101 -5.76 -13.42 6.51
CA PRO A 101 -5.03 -13.76 5.28
C PRO A 101 -4.66 -12.52 4.44
N TRP A 102 -5.10 -11.34 4.85
CA TRP A 102 -5.04 -10.11 4.06
C TRP A 102 -3.70 -9.39 4.21
N ILE A 103 -3.12 -8.90 3.11
CA ILE A 103 -1.93 -8.06 3.08
C ILE A 103 -2.27 -6.72 2.43
N ARG A 104 -1.74 -5.63 2.98
CA ARG A 104 -1.89 -4.28 2.43
C ARG A 104 -0.71 -3.90 1.55
N PHE A 105 -0.97 -3.68 0.27
CA PHE A 105 0.02 -3.29 -0.73
C PHE A 105 -0.09 -1.79 -1.02
N ASN A 106 1.00 -1.03 -0.87
CA ASN A 106 1.06 0.35 -1.33
C ASN A 106 1.35 0.36 -2.83
N VAL A 107 0.41 0.84 -3.66
CA VAL A 107 0.52 0.76 -5.12
C VAL A 107 1.72 1.54 -5.67
N ALA A 108 2.14 2.60 -4.98
CA ALA A 108 3.32 3.39 -5.36
C ALA A 108 4.65 2.68 -5.03
N HIS A 109 4.63 1.68 -4.16
CA HIS A 109 5.81 0.92 -3.72
C HIS A 109 5.74 -0.57 -4.08
N SER A 110 4.70 -1.00 -4.79
CA SER A 110 4.50 -2.41 -5.16
C SER A 110 4.85 -2.71 -6.62
N MET A 111 5.64 -1.84 -7.27
CA MET A 111 6.03 -2.02 -8.68
C MET A 111 7.27 -2.90 -8.85
N ASP A 112 8.00 -3.18 -7.78
CA ASP A 112 9.23 -3.98 -7.84
C ASP A 112 8.94 -5.46 -8.13
N ASP A 113 9.60 -6.00 -9.15
CA ASP A 113 9.45 -7.37 -9.62
C ASP A 113 9.79 -8.43 -8.56
N ARG A 114 10.63 -8.08 -7.58
CA ARG A 114 10.95 -8.98 -6.45
C ARG A 114 9.72 -9.41 -5.67
N ILE A 115 8.74 -8.51 -5.52
CA ILE A 115 7.47 -8.80 -4.83
C ILE A 115 6.75 -9.95 -5.53
N TYR A 116 6.62 -9.86 -6.86
CA TYR A 116 5.85 -10.83 -7.64
C TYR A 116 6.58 -12.14 -7.81
N ARG A 117 7.91 -12.13 -7.92
CA ARG A 117 8.71 -13.36 -7.88
C ARG A 117 8.52 -14.12 -6.58
N PHE A 118 8.68 -13.43 -5.44
CA PHE A 118 8.45 -14.02 -4.12
C PHE A 118 7.03 -14.58 -3.97
N LEU A 119 6.01 -13.78 -4.34
CA LEU A 119 4.61 -14.22 -4.23
C LEU A 119 4.29 -15.40 -5.16
N GLY A 120 4.89 -15.47 -6.36
CA GLY A 120 4.69 -16.58 -7.30
C GLY A 120 5.38 -17.89 -6.89
N GLU A 121 6.34 -17.83 -5.96
CA GLU A 121 7.01 -19.00 -5.40
C GLU A 121 6.26 -19.62 -4.21
N ILE A 122 5.22 -18.94 -3.71
CA ILE A 122 4.38 -19.46 -2.63
C ILE A 122 3.71 -20.74 -3.12
N ARG A 123 4.10 -21.86 -2.52
CA ARG A 123 3.38 -23.13 -2.64
C ARG A 123 2.51 -23.29 -1.41
N ALA A 124 1.25 -23.68 -1.58
CA ALA A 124 0.52 -24.28 -0.46
C ALA A 124 1.36 -25.41 0.10
N GLY A 125 1.63 -25.34 1.40
CA GLY A 125 2.03 -26.50 2.19
C GLY A 125 0.87 -27.49 2.29
#